data_AF-A0A1H3T0D3-F1
#
_entry.id   AF-A0A1H3T0D3-F1
#
_cell.length_a   1.000
_cell.length_b   1.000
_cell.length_c   1.000
_cell.angle_alpha   90.00
_cell.angle_beta   90.00
_cell.angle_gamma   90.00
#
_symmetry.space_group_name_H-M   'P 1'
#
loop_
_entity.id
_entity.type
_entity.pdbx_description
1 polymer ?
#
loop_
_entity_poly.entity_id
_entity_poly.type
_entity_poly.pdbx_seq_one_letter_code
_entity_poly.pdbx_strand_id
1 'polypeptide(L)'
;MDVVRRRSGRVRATLAVVEELLAEEGDASRIALDFLENLQNAASHGTEGLFTTEELLPLRGPRTVEGWETVDRFWAAVVAWCDENGVELESSESLRLVEHPGLQSIMWPSCRSLADGRRVDLSDVVRYEKAVGMPMAGFGHHPTP
;
A
#
# COMPACT_ATOMS: atom_id res chain seq x y z
N MET A 1 6.57 -0.31 -9.97
CA MET A 1 5.60 0.80 -10.16
C MET A 1 6.35 2.09 -10.54
N ASP A 2 6.32 2.51 -11.81
CA ASP A 2 7.04 3.75 -12.22
C ASP A 2 6.35 5.05 -11.79
N VAL A 3 5.04 5.00 -11.50
CA VAL A 3 4.24 6.17 -11.11
C VAL A 3 4.75 6.83 -9.83
N VAL A 4 5.24 6.04 -8.86
CA VAL A 4 5.79 6.56 -7.60
C VAL A 4 7.16 7.24 -7.78
N ARG A 5 7.82 7.11 -8.95
CA ARG A 5 9.10 7.80 -9.21
C ARG A 5 8.84 9.27 -9.55
N ARG A 6 9.52 10.20 -8.88
CA ARG A 6 9.40 11.66 -9.13
C ARG A 6 9.63 12.03 -10.59
N ARG A 7 10.59 11.37 -11.25
CA ARG A 7 10.93 11.57 -12.67
C ARG A 7 9.83 11.16 -13.65
N SER A 8 8.80 10.44 -13.22
CA SER A 8 7.75 9.96 -14.13
C SER A 8 6.86 11.11 -14.64
N GLY A 9 6.69 12.17 -13.84
CA GLY A 9 5.78 13.29 -14.13
C GLY A 9 4.30 12.90 -14.23
N ARG A 10 3.94 11.64 -13.92
CA ARG A 10 2.61 11.08 -14.20
C ARG A 10 1.70 10.97 -12.99
N VAL A 11 2.25 11.05 -11.77
CA VAL A 11 1.51 10.76 -10.53
C VAL A 11 0.21 11.55 -10.40
N ARG A 12 0.20 12.85 -10.75
CA ARG A 12 -1.01 13.69 -10.67
C ARG A 12 -2.09 13.21 -11.64
N ALA A 13 -1.71 12.91 -12.89
CA ALA A 13 -2.66 12.42 -13.88
C ALA A 13 -3.20 11.03 -13.50
N THR A 14 -2.35 10.16 -12.97
CA THR A 14 -2.78 8.84 -12.49
C THR A 14 -3.73 8.96 -11.30
N LEU A 15 -3.44 9.81 -10.31
CA LEU A 15 -4.31 10.04 -9.17
C LEU A 15 -5.66 10.66 -9.59
N ALA A 16 -5.70 11.48 -10.64
CA ALA A 16 -6.96 11.97 -11.19
C ALA A 16 -7.84 10.85 -11.78
N VAL A 17 -7.25 9.90 -12.51
CA VAL A 17 -7.98 8.72 -13.01
C VAL A 17 -8.46 7.84 -11.85
N VAL A 18 -7.62 7.65 -10.83
CA VAL A 18 -7.99 6.89 -9.62
C VAL A 18 -9.16 7.56 -8.88
N GLU A 19 -9.17 8.89 -8.77
CA GLU A 19 -10.28 9.66 -8.19
C GLU A 19 -11.60 9.41 -8.91
N GLU A 20 -11.58 9.31 -10.24
CA GLU A 20 -12.75 8.98 -11.06
C GLU A 20 -13.20 7.54 -10.85
N LEU A 21 -12.26 6.57 -10.90
CA LEU A 21 -12.56 5.16 -10.74
C LEU A 21 -13.12 4.81 -9.35
N LEU A 22 -12.71 5.53 -8.30
CA LEU A 22 -13.27 5.37 -6.95
C LEU A 22 -14.73 5.82 -6.83
N ALA A 23 -15.25 6.59 -7.79
CA ALA A 23 -16.66 6.94 -7.84
C ALA A 23 -17.53 5.83 -8.44
N GLU A 24 -16.92 4.88 -9.15
CA GLU A 24 -17.60 3.75 -9.77
C GLU A 24 -17.84 2.62 -8.76
N GLU A 25 -18.75 1.71 -9.10
CA GLU A 25 -18.97 0.49 -8.31
C GLU A 25 -18.21 -0.70 -8.91
N GLY A 26 -18.02 -1.74 -8.10
CA GLY A 26 -17.44 -3.01 -8.55
C GLY A 26 -15.93 -2.93 -8.85
N ASP A 27 -15.52 -3.57 -9.94
CA ASP A 27 -14.09 -3.80 -10.25
C ASP A 27 -13.30 -2.52 -10.46
N ALA A 28 -13.92 -1.45 -10.97
CA ALA A 28 -13.24 -0.17 -11.20
C ALA A 28 -12.72 0.45 -9.89
N SER A 29 -13.59 0.56 -8.89
CA SER A 29 -13.22 1.08 -7.56
C SER A 29 -12.27 0.13 -6.83
N ARG A 30 -12.44 -1.19 -6.99
CA ARG A 30 -11.49 -2.18 -6.45
C ARG A 30 -10.08 -1.99 -7.01
N ILE A 31 -9.92 -1.90 -8.32
CA ILE A 31 -8.62 -1.66 -8.97
C ILE A 31 -8.00 -0.34 -8.50
N ALA A 32 -8.82 0.68 -8.28
CA ALA A 32 -8.38 1.97 -7.78
C ALA A 32 -7.83 1.88 -6.34
N LEU A 33 -8.49 1.12 -5.46
CA LEU A 33 -8.01 0.84 -4.11
C LEU A 33 -6.71 0.01 -4.12
N ASP A 34 -6.64 -1.05 -4.94
CA ASP A 34 -5.42 -1.86 -5.11
C ASP A 34 -4.24 -0.97 -5.57
N PHE A 35 -4.51 -0.02 -6.48
CA PHE A 35 -3.50 0.93 -6.91
C PHE A 35 -3.04 1.86 -5.77
N LEU A 36 -3.97 2.38 -4.96
CA LEU A 36 -3.64 3.24 -3.82
C LEU A 36 -2.80 2.51 -2.78
N GLU A 37 -3.11 1.26 -2.50
CA GLU A 37 -2.31 0.41 -1.62
C GLU A 37 -0.88 0.23 -2.15
N ASN A 38 -0.75 -0.17 -3.41
CA ASN A 38 0.57 -0.34 -4.02
C ASN A 38 1.38 0.97 -4.01
N LEU A 39 0.71 2.12 -4.16
CA LEU A 39 1.35 3.44 -4.16
C LEU A 39 1.79 3.82 -2.73
N GLN A 40 0.94 3.56 -1.74
CA GLN A 40 1.26 3.72 -0.32
C GLN A 40 2.48 2.91 0.09
N ASN A 41 2.46 1.62 -0.22
CA ASN A 41 3.52 0.68 0.12
C ASN A 41 4.84 1.14 -0.50
N ALA A 42 4.84 1.46 -1.81
CA ALA A 42 6.05 1.93 -2.48
C ALA A 42 6.56 3.27 -1.94
N ALA A 43 5.68 4.21 -1.57
CA ALA A 43 6.06 5.50 -1.00
C ALA A 43 6.57 5.40 0.44
N SER A 44 6.22 4.33 1.17
CA SER A 44 6.56 4.16 2.59
C SER A 44 8.05 3.91 2.85
N HIS A 45 8.81 3.42 1.88
CA HIS A 45 10.18 2.95 2.10
C HIS A 45 11.24 4.06 2.26
N GLY A 46 10.89 5.31 1.91
CA GLY A 46 11.82 6.45 1.98
C GLY A 46 12.98 6.37 0.99
N THR A 47 12.80 5.68 -0.14
CA THR A 47 13.83 5.50 -1.17
C THR A 47 14.05 6.78 -1.98
N GLU A 48 15.32 7.11 -2.25
CA GLU A 48 15.66 8.27 -3.08
C GLU A 48 14.99 8.21 -4.47
N GLY A 49 14.50 9.37 -4.93
CA GLY A 49 13.83 9.48 -6.23
C GLY A 49 12.38 8.98 -6.27
N LEU A 50 11.86 8.38 -5.19
CA LEU A 50 10.43 8.08 -5.02
C LEU A 50 9.71 9.20 -4.27
N PHE A 51 8.44 9.42 -4.60
CA PHE A 51 7.58 10.25 -3.77
C PHE A 51 7.44 9.66 -2.36
N THR A 52 7.45 10.52 -1.34
CA THR A 52 7.04 10.15 0.02
C THR A 52 5.51 10.20 0.16
N THR A 53 4.99 9.57 1.21
CA THR A 53 3.57 9.66 1.57
C THR A 53 3.11 11.11 1.70
N GLU A 54 3.93 11.98 2.29
CA GLU A 54 3.62 13.39 2.53
C GLU A 54 3.60 14.19 1.23
N GLU A 55 4.52 13.93 0.30
CA GLU A 55 4.54 14.59 -1.00
C GLU A 55 3.34 14.21 -1.89
N LEU A 56 2.76 13.03 -1.66
CA LEU A 56 1.56 12.58 -2.36
C LEU A 56 0.28 13.23 -1.82
N LEU A 57 0.23 13.65 -0.55
CA LEU A 57 -0.96 14.25 0.07
C LEU A 57 -1.59 15.39 -0.76
N PRO A 58 -0.86 16.43 -1.18
CA PRO A 58 -1.43 17.56 -1.92
C PRO A 58 -1.88 17.21 -3.36
N LEU A 59 -1.66 15.98 -3.81
CA LEU A 59 -2.01 15.51 -5.16
C LEU A 59 -3.34 14.74 -5.20
N ARG A 60 -3.91 14.42 -4.03
CA ARG A 60 -5.10 13.57 -3.90
C ARG A 60 -6.38 14.40 -3.99
N GLY A 61 -7.40 13.83 -4.63
CA GLY A 61 -8.78 14.31 -4.53
C GLY A 61 -9.49 13.74 -3.29
N PRO A 62 -10.74 14.19 -3.01
CA PRO A 62 -11.49 13.77 -1.83
C PRO A 62 -11.66 12.25 -1.69
N ARG A 63 -12.01 11.53 -2.77
CA ARG A 63 -12.19 10.07 -2.71
C ARG A 63 -10.86 9.35 -2.55
N THR A 64 -9.82 9.87 -3.19
CA THR A 64 -8.45 9.37 -3.03
C THR A 64 -7.98 9.51 -1.59
N VAL A 65 -8.35 10.58 -0.89
CA VAL A 65 -8.07 10.75 0.55
C VAL A 65 -8.79 9.67 1.36
N GLU A 66 -10.08 9.47 1.15
CA GLU A 66 -10.86 8.44 1.86
C GLU A 66 -10.34 7.02 1.60
N GLY A 67 -10.05 6.68 0.34
CA GLY A 67 -9.44 5.42 -0.04
C GLY A 67 -8.06 5.24 0.59
N TRP A 68 -7.27 6.33 0.62
CA TRP A 68 -5.96 6.30 1.26
C TRP A 68 -6.05 5.99 2.76
N GLU A 69 -6.92 6.69 3.48
CA GLU A 69 -7.14 6.48 4.91
C GLU A 69 -7.70 5.08 5.22
N THR A 70 -8.51 4.53 4.31
CA THR A 70 -9.04 3.17 4.45
C THR A 70 -7.92 2.13 4.42
N VAL A 71 -6.99 2.27 3.47
CA VAL A 71 -5.80 1.41 3.40
C VAL A 71 -4.90 1.64 4.62
N ASP A 72 -4.68 2.89 5.06
CA ASP A 72 -3.90 3.19 6.28
C ASP A 72 -4.48 2.50 7.52
N ARG A 73 -5.80 2.57 7.71
CA ARG A 73 -6.49 1.89 8.84
C ARG A 73 -6.32 0.38 8.78
N PHE A 74 -6.38 -0.21 7.59
CA PHE A 74 -6.18 -1.65 7.43
C PHE A 74 -4.77 -2.06 7.88
N TRP A 75 -3.72 -1.42 7.34
CA TRP A 75 -2.35 -1.74 7.73
C TRP A 75 -2.09 -1.48 9.22
N ALA A 76 -2.68 -0.43 9.79
CA ALA A 76 -2.60 -0.18 11.23
C ALA A 76 -3.24 -1.30 12.06
N ALA A 77 -4.35 -1.89 11.60
CA ALA A 77 -4.99 -3.02 12.26
C ALA A 77 -4.12 -4.29 12.22
N VAL A 78 -3.46 -4.56 11.08
CA VAL A 78 -2.52 -5.68 10.95
C VAL A 78 -1.34 -5.50 11.92
N VAL A 79 -0.75 -4.31 11.97
CA VAL A 79 0.36 -4.00 12.89
C VAL A 79 -0.06 -4.15 14.34
N ALA A 80 -1.21 -3.60 14.73
CA ALA A 80 -1.73 -3.73 16.08
C ALA A 80 -1.95 -5.19 16.47
N TRP A 81 -2.51 -6.00 15.57
CA TRP A 81 -2.67 -7.43 15.81
C TRP A 81 -1.33 -8.15 15.97
N CYS A 82 -0.32 -7.85 15.14
CA CYS A 82 1.01 -8.43 15.29
C CYS A 82 1.62 -8.09 16.66
N ASP A 83 1.51 -6.82 17.09
CA ASP A 83 2.01 -6.36 18.38
C ASP A 83 1.29 -7.04 19.55
N GLU A 84 -0.04 -7.17 19.49
CA GLU A 84 -0.86 -7.83 20.51
C GLU A 84 -0.59 -9.34 20.63
N ASN A 85 -0.20 -9.99 19.53
CA ASN A 85 -0.01 -11.44 19.45
C ASN A 85 1.47 -11.86 19.46
N GLY A 86 2.40 -10.91 19.63
CA GLY A 86 3.83 -11.19 19.69
C GLY A 86 4.43 -11.70 18.37
N VAL A 87 3.83 -11.31 17.23
CA VAL A 87 4.39 -11.59 15.90
C VAL A 87 5.50 -10.57 15.63
N GLU A 88 6.75 -11.04 15.56
CA GLU A 88 7.89 -10.17 15.28
C GLU A 88 7.87 -9.66 13.84
N LEU A 89 7.79 -8.34 13.67
CA LEU A 89 7.91 -7.66 12.39
C LEU A 89 9.39 -7.44 12.03
N GLU A 90 9.73 -7.69 10.77
CA GLU A 90 11.11 -7.57 10.29
C GLU A 90 11.54 -6.11 10.13
N SER A 91 12.85 -5.87 10.00
CA SER A 91 13.38 -4.53 9.67
C SER A 91 13.13 -4.18 8.20
N SER A 92 12.75 -2.92 7.96
CA SER A 92 12.60 -2.38 6.60
C SER A 92 13.92 -1.98 5.93
N GLU A 93 15.04 -1.95 6.64
CA GLU A 93 16.34 -1.49 6.10
C GLU A 93 16.79 -2.27 4.87
N SER A 94 16.55 -3.58 4.84
CA SER A 94 16.91 -4.44 3.71
C SER A 94 16.18 -4.07 2.42
N LEU A 95 15.00 -3.43 2.48
CA LEU A 95 14.26 -2.97 1.30
C LEU A 95 14.94 -1.82 0.58
N ARG A 96 15.73 -1.02 1.32
CA ARG A 96 16.50 0.11 0.76
C ARG A 96 17.74 -0.36 -0.01
N LEU A 97 18.22 -1.57 0.28
CA LEU A 97 19.39 -2.17 -0.36
C LEU A 97 19.06 -2.85 -1.70
N VAL A 98 17.77 -2.93 -2.08
CA VAL A 98 17.36 -3.60 -3.30
C VAL A 98 17.53 -2.65 -4.48
N GLU A 99 18.56 -2.89 -5.29
CA GLU A 99 18.88 -2.03 -6.45
C GLU A 99 18.24 -2.50 -7.76
N HIS A 100 17.98 -3.81 -7.90
CA HIS A 100 17.47 -4.37 -9.15
C HIS A 100 16.04 -3.89 -9.43
N PRO A 101 15.78 -3.14 -10.53
CA PRO A 101 14.48 -2.50 -10.77
C PRO A 101 13.30 -3.48 -10.82
N GLY A 102 13.53 -4.68 -11.34
CA GLY A 102 12.51 -5.74 -11.35
C GLY A 102 12.14 -6.22 -9.95
N LEU A 103 13.12 -6.35 -9.05
CA LEU A 103 12.85 -6.76 -7.67
C LEU A 103 12.18 -5.64 -6.88
N GLN A 104 12.60 -4.38 -7.08
CA GLN A 104 11.92 -3.21 -6.53
C GLN A 104 10.44 -3.17 -6.92
N SER A 105 10.13 -3.52 -8.18
CA SER A 105 8.76 -3.51 -8.68
C SER A 105 7.83 -4.54 -8.05
N ILE A 106 8.40 -5.58 -7.43
CA ILE A 106 7.69 -6.67 -6.76
C ILE A 106 7.66 -6.44 -5.24
N MET A 107 8.82 -6.15 -4.65
CA MET A 107 8.97 -6.08 -3.20
C MET A 107 8.38 -4.82 -2.59
N TRP A 108 8.54 -3.67 -3.24
CA TRP A 108 8.06 -2.42 -2.65
C TRP A 108 6.53 -2.36 -2.54
N PRO A 109 5.75 -2.86 -3.51
CA PRO A 109 4.31 -2.90 -3.33
C PRO A 109 3.83 -3.99 -2.35
N SER A 110 4.64 -5.01 -2.07
CA SER A 110 4.24 -6.17 -1.24
C SER A 110 4.45 -5.99 0.27
N CYS A 111 4.95 -4.85 0.72
CA CYS A 111 5.17 -4.62 2.13
C CYS A 111 5.16 -3.13 2.42
N ARG A 112 4.94 -2.78 3.69
CA ARG A 112 4.87 -1.40 4.14
C ARG A 112 5.91 -1.14 5.21
N SER A 113 6.76 -0.15 4.98
CA SER A 113 7.67 0.38 5.99
C SER A 113 6.90 1.23 7.00
N LEU A 114 7.19 1.01 8.28
CA LEU A 114 6.64 1.78 9.39
C LEU A 114 7.62 2.87 9.83
N ALA A 115 7.09 3.91 10.50
CA ALA A 115 7.90 5.04 10.97
C ALA A 115 8.95 4.64 12.03
N ASP A 116 8.72 3.53 12.74
CA ASP A 116 9.65 2.96 13.73
C ASP A 116 10.73 2.07 13.10
N GLY A 117 10.76 1.96 11.77
CA GLY A 117 11.77 1.19 11.02
C GLY A 117 11.38 -0.26 10.75
N ARG A 118 10.31 -0.78 11.37
CA ARG A 118 9.78 -2.12 11.07
C ARG A 118 9.12 -2.16 9.68
N ARG A 119 8.86 -3.36 9.16
CA ARG A 119 7.99 -3.58 8.01
C ARG A 119 6.89 -4.59 8.35
N VAL A 120 5.74 -4.39 7.75
CA VAL A 120 4.65 -5.36 7.71
C VAL A 120 4.52 -5.85 6.27
N ASP A 121 4.41 -7.16 6.06
CA ASP A 121 4.37 -7.75 4.72
C ASP A 121 3.11 -8.59 4.45
N LEU A 122 2.99 -9.11 3.23
CA LEU A 122 1.85 -9.95 2.84
C LEU A 122 1.68 -11.19 3.73
N SER A 123 2.76 -11.75 4.28
CA SER A 123 2.66 -12.91 5.16
C SER A 123 1.98 -12.53 6.49
N ASP A 124 2.22 -11.33 6.99
CA ASP A 124 1.55 -10.79 8.18
C ASP A 124 0.08 -10.51 7.92
N VAL A 125 -0.23 -9.93 6.75
CA VAL A 125 -1.62 -9.75 6.30
C VAL A 125 -2.36 -11.08 6.25
N VAL A 126 -1.79 -12.12 5.63
CA VAL A 126 -2.40 -13.45 5.54
C VAL A 126 -2.59 -14.09 6.92
N ARG A 127 -1.66 -13.88 7.87
CA ARG A 127 -1.82 -14.33 9.26
C ARG A 127 -2.99 -13.62 9.95
N TYR A 128 -3.05 -12.29 9.83
CA TYR A 128 -4.12 -11.47 10.37
C TYR A 128 -5.49 -11.88 9.82
N GLU A 129 -5.63 -12.00 8.50
CA GLU A 129 -6.90 -12.38 7.86
C GLU A 129 -7.38 -13.75 8.33
N LYS A 130 -6.47 -14.73 8.46
CA LYS A 130 -6.79 -16.06 8.99
C LYS A 130 -7.24 -16.02 10.45
N ALA A 131 -6.71 -15.12 11.26
CA ALA A 131 -7.04 -15.00 12.68
C ALA A 131 -8.36 -14.25 12.91
N VAL A 132 -8.60 -13.17 12.18
CA VAL A 132 -9.74 -12.25 12.39
C VAL A 132 -10.93 -12.60 11.51
N GLY A 133 -10.73 -13.36 10.43
CA GLY A 133 -11.79 -13.74 9.48
C GLY A 133 -12.28 -12.58 8.62
N MET A 134 -11.54 -11.46 8.58
CA MET A 134 -11.83 -10.31 7.74
C MET A 134 -10.74 -10.15 6.69
N PRO A 135 -11.03 -10.42 5.40
CA PRO A 135 -10.09 -10.12 4.34
C PRO A 135 -9.95 -8.60 4.16
N MET A 136 -8.77 -8.15 3.72
CA MET A 136 -8.62 -6.79 3.21
C MET A 136 -9.53 -6.60 2.00
N ALA A 137 -10.20 -5.46 1.93
CA ALA A 137 -10.74 -4.98 0.66
C ALA A 137 -9.56 -4.64 -0.26
N GLY A 138 -9.20 -5.57 -1.15
CA GLY A 138 -8.11 -5.41 -2.14
C GLY A 138 -7.24 -6.65 -2.33
N PHE A 139 -7.20 -7.56 -1.34
CA PHE A 139 -6.69 -8.92 -1.56
C PHE A 139 -7.82 -9.81 -2.09
N GLY A 140 -7.53 -10.53 -3.19
CA GLY A 140 -8.49 -11.29 -3.99
C GLY A 140 -9.22 -12.44 -3.30
N HIS A 141 -10.03 -12.14 -2.28
CA HIS A 141 -11.03 -13.06 -1.76
C HIS A 141 -12.34 -12.84 -2.51
N HIS A 142 -12.50 -13.59 -3.59
CA HIS A 142 -13.82 -13.95 -4.07
C HIS A 142 -14.43 -14.95 -3.06
N PRO A 143 -15.67 -14.78 -2.60
CA PRO A 143 -16.47 -15.96 -2.34
C PRO A 143 -16.57 -16.69 -3.70
N THR A 144 -15.98 -17.88 -3.80
CA THR A 144 -16.37 -18.79 -4.87
C THR A 144 -17.87 -19.02 -4.77
N PRO A 145 -18.63 -18.98 -5.88
CA PRO A 145 -20.03 -19.40 -5.88
C PRO A 145 -20.18 -20.86 -5.45
#